data_AF-C6EQC1-F1
#
_entry.id   AF-C6EQC1-F1
#
_cell.length_a   1.000
_cell.length_b   1.000
_cell.length_c   1.000
_cell.angle_alpha   90.00
_cell.angle_beta   90.00
_cell.angle_gamma   90.00
#
_symmetry.space_group_name_H-M   'P 1'
#
loop_
_entity.id
_entity.type
_entity.pdbx_description
1 polymer ?
#
loop_
_entity_poly.entity_id
_entity_poly.type
_entity_poly.pdbx_seq_one_letter_code
_entity_poly.pdbx_strand_id
1 'polypeptide(L)'
;LIGEYGLRNKREVWRVKFTLAKIRTAARELLTLDEKDPKRLFEGNALLRRLVRIGVLEESKMKLDYVLGLRLEDFLERRLQTQVFKLGLAKSIHHARVVIRQRHIRVRKQVVNIPSYIVR
;
A
#
# COMPACT_ATOMS: atom_id res chain seq x y z
N LEU A 1 -2.23 -2.33 -15.61
CA LEU A 1 -1.65 -2.90 -14.36
C LEU A 1 -0.19 -3.39 -14.46
N ILE A 2 0.14 -4.52 -15.08
CA ILE A 2 1.54 -5.05 -15.02
C ILE A 2 2.55 -4.15 -15.74
N GLY A 3 2.21 -3.71 -16.96
CA GLY A 3 3.03 -2.78 -17.73
C GLY A 3 3.09 -1.40 -17.07
N GLU A 4 1.93 -0.84 -16.73
CA GLU A 4 1.81 0.46 -16.04
C GLU A 4 2.67 0.55 -14.78
N TYR A 5 2.66 -0.47 -13.91
CA TYR A 5 3.41 -0.42 -12.64
C TYR A 5 4.81 -1.06 -12.75
N GLY A 6 5.26 -1.43 -13.96
CA GLY A 6 6.55 -2.05 -14.22
C GLY A 6 6.84 -3.27 -13.33
N LEU A 7 5.86 -4.15 -13.20
CA LEU A 7 5.94 -5.36 -12.38
C LEU A 7 6.72 -6.45 -13.11
N ARG A 8 7.54 -7.23 -12.39
CA ARG A 8 8.31 -8.33 -13.00
C ARG A 8 7.44 -9.53 -13.38
N ASN A 9 6.43 -9.85 -12.56
CA ASN A 9 5.60 -11.04 -12.75
C ASN A 9 4.19 -10.87 -12.15
N LYS A 10 3.28 -11.76 -12.54
CA LYS A 10 1.92 -11.85 -11.97
C LYS A 10 1.94 -12.13 -10.47
N ARG A 11 3.00 -12.77 -9.94
CA ARG A 11 3.16 -13.05 -8.50
C ARG A 11 3.24 -11.77 -7.67
N GLU A 12 3.81 -10.67 -8.18
CA GLU A 12 3.78 -9.37 -7.49
C GLU A 12 2.35 -8.86 -7.33
N VAL A 13 1.52 -8.99 -8.37
CA VAL A 13 0.08 -8.64 -8.31
C VAL A 13 -0.64 -9.53 -7.29
N TRP A 14 -0.41 -10.83 -7.33
CA TRP A 14 -1.09 -11.78 -6.43
C TRP A 14 -0.76 -11.55 -4.97
N ARG A 15 0.48 -11.13 -4.64
CA ARG A 15 0.82 -10.75 -3.26
C ARG A 15 0.00 -9.57 -2.78
N VAL A 16 -0.11 -8.53 -3.58
CA VAL A 16 -0.92 -7.33 -3.24
C VAL A 16 -2.40 -7.69 -3.14
N LYS A 17 -2.89 -8.54 -4.05
CA LYS A 17 -4.27 -9.06 -4.00
C LYS A 17 -4.55 -9.84 -2.72
N PHE A 18 -3.61 -10.68 -2.29
CA PHE A 18 -3.73 -11.43 -1.06
C PHE A 18 -3.70 -10.54 0.19
N THR A 19 -2.82 -9.53 0.24
CA THR A 19 -2.81 -8.58 1.36
C THR A 19 -4.10 -7.77 1.43
N LEU A 20 -4.62 -7.34 0.28
CA LEU A 20 -5.90 -6.62 0.19
C LEU A 20 -7.06 -7.52 0.64
N ALA A 21 -7.08 -8.79 0.24
CA ALA A 21 -8.08 -9.76 0.68
C ALA A 21 -8.06 -9.92 2.20
N LYS A 22 -6.89 -10.07 2.82
CA LYS A 22 -6.75 -10.14 4.29
C LYS A 22 -7.31 -8.90 5.00
N ILE A 23 -7.00 -7.71 4.47
CA ILE A 23 -7.49 -6.45 5.03
C ILE A 23 -9.02 -6.36 4.91
N ARG A 24 -9.58 -6.75 3.76
CA ARG A 24 -11.03 -6.77 3.56
C ARG A 24 -11.74 -7.78 4.46
N THR A 25 -11.20 -8.98 4.63
CA THR A 25 -11.80 -9.98 5.52
C THR A 25 -11.84 -9.47 6.97
N ALA A 26 -10.73 -8.91 7.46
CA ALA A 26 -10.70 -8.30 8.80
C ALA A 26 -11.71 -7.14 8.92
N ALA A 27 -11.82 -6.28 7.90
CA ALA A 27 -12.82 -5.20 7.92
C ALA A 27 -14.26 -5.73 7.96
N ARG A 28 -14.59 -6.81 7.23
CA ARG A 28 -15.93 -7.42 7.27
C ARG A 28 -16.27 -8.00 8.64
N GLU A 29 -15.35 -8.72 9.26
CA GLU A 29 -15.53 -9.28 10.61
C GLU A 29 -15.77 -8.18 11.65
N LEU A 30 -15.06 -7.06 11.53
CA LEU A 30 -15.28 -5.91 12.42
C LEU A 30 -16.60 -5.19 12.13
N LEU A 31 -17.04 -5.16 10.87
CA LEU A 31 -18.30 -4.54 10.47
C LEU A 31 -19.53 -5.32 10.97
N THR A 32 -19.41 -6.63 11.22
CA THR A 32 -20.50 -7.45 11.79
C THR A 32 -20.73 -7.22 13.28
N LEU A 33 -19.76 -6.67 13.99
CA LEU A 33 -19.88 -6.34 15.42
C LEU A 33 -20.59 -5.01 15.61
N ASP A 34 -21.23 -4.82 16.77
CA ASP A 34 -21.85 -3.55 17.13
C ASP A 34 -20.83 -2.41 17.22
N GLU A 35 -21.25 -1.17 16.97
CA GLU A 35 -20.38 0.00 16.91
C GLU A 35 -19.66 0.29 18.23
N LYS A 36 -20.29 -0.05 19.35
CA LYS A 36 -19.77 0.16 20.70
C LYS A 36 -18.95 -1.02 21.23
N ASP A 37 -18.82 -2.10 20.46
CA ASP A 37 -18.05 -3.26 20.88
C ASP A 37 -16.56 -2.88 21.07
N PRO A 38 -15.94 -3.24 22.20
CA PRO A 38 -14.55 -2.86 22.49
C PRO A 38 -13.56 -3.42 21.47
N LYS A 39 -13.83 -4.61 20.90
CA LYS A 39 -12.98 -5.21 19.87
C LYS A 39 -13.04 -4.41 18.58
N ARG A 40 -14.26 -3.99 18.16
CA ARG A 40 -14.43 -3.15 16.97
C ARG A 40 -13.72 -1.80 17.13
N LEU A 41 -13.86 -1.16 18.28
CA LEU A 41 -13.21 0.12 18.56
C LEU A 41 -11.68 0.00 18.54
N PHE A 42 -11.12 -1.04 19.16
CA PHE A 42 -9.67 -1.19 19.23
C PHE A 42 -9.06 -1.64 17.89
N GLU A 43 -9.53 -2.78 17.36
CA GLU A 43 -8.98 -3.36 16.13
C GLU A 43 -9.32 -2.52 14.89
N GLY A 44 -10.52 -1.93 14.85
CA GLY A 44 -10.94 -1.05 13.76
C GLY A 44 -10.08 0.21 13.68
N ASN A 45 -9.85 0.88 14.82
CA ASN A 45 -8.95 2.03 14.85
C ASN A 45 -7.51 1.66 14.51
N ALA A 46 -7.02 0.51 14.98
CA ALA A 46 -5.68 0.04 14.63
C ALA A 46 -5.54 -0.23 13.12
N LEU A 47 -6.56 -0.83 12.49
CA LEU A 47 -6.60 -1.08 11.05
C LEU A 47 -6.59 0.23 10.25
N LEU A 48 -7.44 1.18 10.62
CA LEU A 48 -7.53 2.49 9.96
C LEU A 48 -6.23 3.28 10.09
N ARG A 49 -5.65 3.36 11.29
CA ARG A 49 -4.35 4.03 11.51
C ARG A 49 -3.24 3.42 10.66
N ARG A 50 -3.22 2.10 10.49
CA ARG A 50 -2.23 1.42 9.64
C ARG A 50 -2.40 1.80 8.17
N LEU A 51 -3.64 1.86 7.67
CA LEU A 51 -3.94 2.21 6.27
C LEU A 51 -3.61 3.67 5.95
N VAL A 52 -3.92 4.58 6.87
CA VAL A 52 -3.56 6.01 6.75
C VAL A 52 -2.05 6.18 6.80
N ARG A 53 -1.34 5.50 7.71
CA ARG A 53 0.13 5.55 7.77
C ARG A 53 0.82 5.03 6.50
N ILE A 54 0.19 4.08 5.80
CA ILE A 54 0.69 3.59 4.51
C ILE A 54 0.36 4.58 3.39
N GLY A 55 -0.63 5.47 3.58
CA GLY A 55 -1.11 6.42 2.58
C GLY A 55 -2.09 5.81 1.56
N VAL A 56 -2.74 4.70 1.91
CA VAL A 56 -3.77 4.07 1.06
C VAL A 56 -5.14 4.73 1.25
N LEU A 57 -5.38 5.28 2.44
CA LEU A 57 -6.62 5.93 2.82
C LEU A 57 -6.30 7.39 3.20
N GLU A 58 -7.14 8.33 2.78
CA GLU A 58 -7.07 9.73 3.22
C GLU A 58 -7.63 9.86 4.65
N GLU A 59 -7.12 10.85 5.41
CA GLU A 59 -7.56 11.10 6.79
C GLU A 59 -9.06 11.44 6.89
N SER A 60 -9.61 12.08 5.85
CA SER A 60 -11.04 12.39 5.74
C SER A 60 -11.94 11.16 5.62
N LYS A 61 -11.38 10.01 5.21
CA LYS A 61 -12.11 8.76 4.92
C LYS A 61 -11.89 7.69 5.99
N MET A 62 -11.58 8.06 7.23
CA MET A 62 -11.39 7.12 8.36
C MET A 62 -12.69 6.42 8.81
N LYS A 63 -13.32 5.65 7.93
CA LYS A 63 -14.43 4.73 8.25
C LYS A 63 -14.11 3.34 7.71
N LEU A 64 -14.59 2.30 8.41
CA LEU A 64 -14.38 0.91 8.02
C LEU A 64 -15.00 0.58 6.66
N ASP A 65 -16.09 1.25 6.28
CA ASP A 65 -16.77 1.02 4.99
C ASP A 65 -15.88 1.34 3.79
N TYR A 66 -15.06 2.40 3.88
CA TYR A 66 -14.13 2.77 2.82
C TYR A 66 -13.02 1.74 2.61
N VAL A 67 -12.70 0.92 3.63
CA VAL A 67 -11.73 -0.17 3.50
C VAL A 67 -12.23 -1.25 2.55
N LEU A 68 -13.55 -1.45 2.43
CA LEU A 68 -14.13 -2.39 1.48
C LEU A 68 -13.96 -1.91 0.03
N GLY A 69 -13.98 -0.60 -0.20
CA GLY A 69 -13.82 0.03 -1.52
C GLY A 69 -12.38 0.04 -2.08
N LEU A 70 -11.37 -0.36 -1.30
CA LEU A 70 -9.97 -0.28 -1.70
C LEU A 70 -9.66 -1.09 -2.96
N ARG A 71 -8.88 -0.49 -3.87
CA ARG A 71 -8.44 -1.14 -5.12
C ARG A 71 -6.99 -1.60 -5.00
N LEU A 72 -6.58 -2.46 -5.92
CA LEU A 72 -5.19 -2.93 -6.00
C LEU A 72 -4.22 -1.79 -6.35
N GLU A 73 -4.71 -0.83 -7.14
CA GLU A 73 -3.97 0.37 -7.56
C GLU A 73 -3.49 1.17 -6.35
N ASP A 74 -4.35 1.41 -5.37
CA ASP A 74 -4.02 2.20 -4.17
C ASP A 74 -2.78 1.65 -3.42
N PHE A 75 -2.60 0.33 -3.41
CA PHE A 75 -1.41 -0.30 -2.84
C PHE A 75 -0.19 -0.26 -3.76
N LEU A 76 -0.39 -0.36 -5.07
CA LEU A 76 0.69 -0.30 -6.05
C LEU A 76 1.26 1.11 -6.20
N GLU A 77 0.45 2.14 -5.97
CA GLU A 77 0.89 3.54 -5.96
C GLU A 77 1.81 3.87 -4.78
N ARG A 78 1.72 3.15 -3.66
CA ARG A 78 2.52 3.37 -2.46
C ARG A 78 3.88 2.67 -2.49
N ARG A 79 4.22 1.97 -3.58
CA ARG A 79 5.52 1.31 -3.73
C ARG A 79 6.61 2.34 -4.02
N LEU A 80 7.82 2.08 -3.55
CA LEU A 80 8.98 2.94 -3.79
C LEU A 80 9.22 3.13 -5.29
N GLN A 81 9.03 2.09 -6.09
CA GLN A 81 9.17 2.16 -7.54
C GLN A 81 8.26 3.24 -8.18
N THR A 82 6.98 3.29 -7.80
CA THR A 82 6.02 4.26 -8.34
C THR A 82 6.20 5.64 -7.73
N GLN A 83 6.52 5.72 -6.44
CA GLN A 83 6.81 6.99 -5.77
C GLN A 83 8.04 7.68 -6.39
N VAL A 84 9.12 6.94 -6.64
CA VAL A 84 10.34 7.48 -7.30
C VAL A 84 10.03 8.01 -8.71
N PHE A 85 9.16 7.32 -9.44
CA PHE A 85 8.70 7.79 -10.74
C PHE A 85 7.81 9.04 -10.64
N LYS A 86 6.83 9.05 -9.72
CA LYS A 86 5.96 10.22 -9.47
C LYS A 86 6.75 11.45 -9.01
N LEU A 87 7.85 11.26 -8.28
CA LEU A 87 8.77 12.33 -7.86
C LEU A 87 9.69 12.84 -8.97
N GLY A 88 9.65 12.26 -10.18
CA GLY A 88 10.47 12.70 -11.32
C GLY A 88 11.95 12.29 -11.24
N LEU A 89 12.36 11.51 -10.24
CA LEU A 89 13.74 11.05 -10.07
C LEU A 89 14.16 10.01 -11.12
N ALA A 90 13.20 9.41 -11.81
CA ALA A 90 13.43 8.44 -12.88
C ALA A 90 12.57 8.76 -14.10
N LYS A 91 13.17 8.65 -15.29
CA LYS A 91 12.50 8.87 -16.59
C LYS A 91 11.34 7.90 -16.88
N SER A 92 11.37 6.69 -16.32
CA SER A 92 10.34 5.65 -16.52
C SER A 92 10.23 4.76 -15.29
N ILE A 93 9.14 4.01 -15.20
CA ILE A 93 8.89 3.09 -14.09
C ILE A 93 9.87 1.90 -14.09
N HIS A 94 10.36 1.51 -15.27
CA HIS A 94 11.43 0.53 -15.42
C HIS A 94 12.78 1.11 -14.97
N HIS A 95 13.06 2.37 -15.32
CA HIS A 95 14.26 3.07 -14.87
C HIS A 95 14.28 3.21 -13.34
N ALA A 96 13.15 3.58 -12.71
CA ALA A 96 13.04 3.65 -11.25
C ALA A 96 13.45 2.33 -10.59
N ARG A 97 13.06 1.19 -11.17
CA ARG A 97 13.42 -0.13 -10.65
C ARG A 97 14.92 -0.42 -10.71
N VAL A 98 15.60 0.04 -11.76
CA VAL A 98 17.05 -0.11 -11.94
C VAL A 98 17.80 0.75 -10.92
N VAL A 99 17.43 2.03 -10.80
CA VAL A 99 18.07 2.98 -9.88
C VAL A 99 17.95 2.50 -8.42
N ILE A 100 16.80 1.97 -8.03
CA ILE A 100 16.59 1.37 -6.69
C ILE A 100 17.52 0.18 -6.49
N ARG A 101 17.61 -0.75 -7.46
CA ARG A 101 18.47 -1.94 -7.34
C ARG A 101 19.96 -1.60 -7.29
N GLN A 102 20.38 -0.56 -8.00
CA GLN A 102 21.74 -0.05 -7.99
C GLN A 102 22.09 0.74 -6.72
N ARG A 103 21.15 0.86 -5.76
CA ARG A 103 21.37 1.47 -4.44
C ARG A 103 21.58 2.99 -4.46
N HIS A 104 21.09 3.69 -5.49
CA HIS A 104 21.16 5.15 -5.57
C HIS A 104 20.08 5.88 -4.76
N ILE A 105 19.03 5.16 -4.34
CA ILE A 105 17.88 5.75 -3.64
C ILE A 105 17.96 5.46 -2.14
N ARG A 106 17.72 6.50 -1.36
CA ARG A 106 17.60 6.46 0.09
C ARG A 106 16.19 6.83 0.53
N VAL A 107 15.66 6.08 1.48
CA VAL A 107 14.47 6.46 2.23
C VAL A 107 14.94 6.96 3.59
N ARG A 108 14.74 8.26 3.85
CA ARG A 108 15.34 8.96 5.01
C ARG A 108 16.86 8.81 5.02
N LYS A 109 17.41 8.11 6.02
CA LYS A 109 18.86 7.89 6.17
C LYS A 109 19.34 6.55 5.63
N GLN A 110 18.44 5.65 5.25
CA GLN A 110 18.78 4.28 4.84
C GLN A 110 18.71 4.10 3.33
N VAL A 111 19.71 3.43 2.76
CA VAL A 111 19.72 3.01 1.36
C VAL A 111 18.77 1.83 1.20
N VAL A 112 17.80 1.94 0.29
CA VAL A 112 16.79 0.89 0.05
C VAL A 112 17.00 0.29 -1.34
N ASN A 113 17.24 -1.02 -1.39
CA ASN A 113 17.49 -1.77 -2.63
C ASN A 113 16.27 -2.60 -3.11
N ILE A 114 15.13 -2.47 -2.44
CA ILE A 114 13.90 -3.24 -2.71
C ILE A 114 12.86 -2.35 -3.40
N PRO A 115 12.53 -2.57 -4.69
CA PRO A 115 11.50 -1.78 -5.40
C PRO A 115 10.09 -1.94 -4.82
N SER A 116 9.84 -3.10 -4.18
CA SER A 116 8.57 -3.41 -3.51
C SER A 116 8.40 -2.73 -2.15
N TYR A 117 9.36 -1.94 -1.69
CA TYR A 117 9.27 -1.25 -0.42
C TYR A 117 8.05 -0.34 -0.40
N ILE A 118 7.25 -0.41 0.66
CA ILE A 118 6.06 0.43 0.84
C ILE A 118 6.51 1.71 1.54
N VAL A 119 6.32 2.85 0.86
CA VAL A 119 6.66 4.16 1.41
C VAL A 119 5.57 4.57 2.39
N ARG A 120 5.99 4.89 3.62
CA ARG A 120 5.13 5.44 4.67
C ARG A 120 5.13 6.96 4.54
#